data_AF-G9IMB7-F1
#
_entry.id   AF-G9IMB7-F1
#
_cell.length_a   1.000
_cell.length_b   1.000
_cell.length_c   1.000
_cell.angle_alpha   90.00
_cell.angle_beta   90.00
_cell.angle_gamma   90.00
#
_symmetry.space_group_name_H-M   'P 1'
#
loop_
_entity.id
_entity.type
_entity.pdbx_description
1 polymer ?
#
loop_
_entity_poly.entity_id
_entity_poly.type
_entity_poly.pdbx_seq_one_letter_code
_entity_poly.pdbx_strand_id
1 'polypeptide(L)'
;KFPADEVVALASRRSVGIDVSYGDRTLKVKALEHYDFSDVDICLMSAGGAVSKEWSPKIGAAGAVVIDNSSAWRMDPDVPLIVPEVNADAAAGFTKKNIIANPNCSTAQLVVALKPLHDKATIKRVVVSTYQSVSGAGKEAMDEL
;
A
#
# COMPACT_ATOMS: atom_id res chain seq x y z
N LYS A 1 -16.28 3.58 -9.14
CA LYS A 1 -16.68 2.75 -7.97
C LYS A 1 -15.84 1.48 -8.00
N PHE A 2 -15.17 1.11 -6.92
CA PHE A 2 -14.40 -0.13 -6.86
C PHE A 2 -15.36 -1.34 -6.75
N PRO A 3 -15.15 -2.44 -7.50
CA PRO A 3 -16.05 -3.58 -7.52
C PRO A 3 -15.80 -4.51 -6.32
N ALA A 4 -16.14 -4.07 -5.11
CA ALA A 4 -16.09 -4.89 -3.90
C ALA A 4 -17.49 -5.19 -3.38
N ASP A 5 -17.74 -6.45 -3.01
CA ASP A 5 -18.97 -6.90 -2.36
C ASP A 5 -19.02 -6.40 -0.90
N GLU A 6 -17.90 -6.51 -0.17
CA GLU A 6 -17.72 -6.01 1.19
C GLU A 6 -16.45 -5.16 1.33
N VAL A 7 -16.50 -4.17 2.22
CA VAL A 7 -15.32 -3.39 2.63
C VAL A 7 -15.31 -3.28 4.16
N VAL A 8 -14.18 -3.66 4.75
CA VAL A 8 -13.97 -3.64 6.20
C VAL A 8 -12.85 -2.66 6.55
N ALA A 9 -13.11 -1.79 7.51
CA ALA A 9 -12.09 -0.90 8.07
C ALA A 9 -11.42 -1.55 9.29
N LEU A 10 -10.10 -1.69 9.25
CA LEU A 10 -9.29 -2.29 10.31
C LEU A 10 -8.25 -1.30 10.83
N ALA A 11 -8.03 -1.30 12.14
CA ALA A 11 -6.98 -0.50 12.77
C ALA A 11 -6.50 -1.14 14.07
N SER A 12 -5.59 -0.45 14.78
CA SER A 12 -5.23 -0.83 16.15
C SER A 12 -6.42 -0.68 17.10
N ARG A 13 -6.39 -1.38 18.24
CA ARG A 13 -7.43 -1.30 19.30
C ARG A 13 -7.80 0.13 19.71
N ARG A 14 -6.86 1.09 19.62
CA ARG A 14 -7.08 2.50 19.95
C ARG A 14 -8.14 3.19 19.09
N SER A 15 -8.46 2.63 17.93
CA SER A 15 -9.35 3.23 16.94
C SER A 15 -10.66 2.46 16.74
N VAL A 16 -10.88 1.39 17.52
CA VAL A 16 -12.09 0.55 17.40
C VAL A 16 -13.34 1.37 17.69
N GLY A 17 -14.37 1.19 16.86
CA GLY A 17 -15.65 1.87 17.00
C GLY A 17 -15.70 3.27 16.38
N ILE A 18 -14.56 3.81 15.91
CA ILE A 18 -14.55 5.01 15.08
C ILE A 18 -15.28 4.72 13.77
N ASP A 19 -16.09 5.69 13.35
CA ASP A 19 -16.79 5.66 12.08
C ASP A 19 -15.91 6.28 10.99
N VAL A 20 -15.77 5.58 9.86
CA VAL A 20 -15.07 6.07 8.66
C VAL A 20 -15.99 6.03 7.44
N SER A 21 -15.89 7.01 6.56
CA SER A 21 -16.71 7.07 5.35
C SER A 21 -16.20 6.13 4.26
N TYR A 22 -17.12 5.54 3.51
CA TYR A 22 -16.86 4.75 2.31
C TYR A 22 -17.97 4.97 1.28
N GLY A 23 -17.73 5.93 0.37
CA GLY A 23 -18.79 6.44 -0.52
C GLY A 23 -19.94 7.00 0.31
N ASP A 24 -21.17 6.56 0.02
CA ASP A 24 -22.37 6.96 0.76
C ASP A 24 -22.59 6.14 2.05
N ARG A 25 -21.67 5.23 2.40
CA ARG A 25 -21.76 4.36 3.58
C ARG A 25 -20.79 4.82 4.67
N THR A 26 -21.09 4.42 5.91
CA THR A 26 -20.20 4.55 7.06
C THR A 26 -19.80 3.16 7.54
N LEU A 27 -18.50 2.94 7.76
CA LEU A 27 -17.94 1.70 8.26
C LEU A 27 -17.47 1.89 9.71
N LYS A 28 -17.73 0.90 10.56
CA LYS A 28 -17.15 0.83 11.90
C LYS A 28 -15.80 0.15 11.87
N VAL A 29 -14.80 0.81 12.44
CA VAL A 29 -13.45 0.26 12.56
C VAL A 29 -13.45 -0.94 13.52
N LYS A 30 -12.96 -2.08 13.03
CA LYS A 30 -12.71 -3.30 13.81
C LYS A 30 -11.22 -3.41 14.17
N ALA A 31 -10.90 -4.21 15.18
CA ALA A 31 -9.51 -4.45 15.58
C ALA A 31 -8.83 -5.41 14.59
N LEU A 32 -7.68 -4.99 14.03
CA LEU A 32 -6.87 -5.81 13.11
C LEU A 32 -6.58 -7.20 13.69
N GLU A 33 -6.18 -7.25 14.96
CA GLU A 33 -5.72 -8.46 15.65
C GLU A 33 -6.79 -9.51 15.94
N HIS A 34 -8.06 -9.18 15.73
CA HIS A 34 -9.20 -10.08 15.95
C HIS A 34 -9.98 -10.35 14.66
N TYR A 35 -9.51 -9.84 13.53
CA TYR A 35 -10.17 -10.02 12.26
C TYR A 35 -9.74 -11.33 11.61
N ASP A 36 -10.70 -12.10 11.12
CA ASP A 36 -10.43 -13.30 10.32
C ASP A 36 -10.27 -12.90 8.85
N PHE A 37 -9.16 -13.31 8.25
CA PHE A 37 -8.82 -12.99 6.86
C PHE A 37 -9.14 -14.13 5.89
N SER A 38 -9.76 -15.22 6.36
CA SER A 38 -10.06 -16.40 5.55
C SER A 38 -11.01 -16.16 4.37
N ASP A 39 -11.81 -15.09 4.42
CA ASP A 39 -12.76 -14.67 3.37
C ASP A 39 -12.33 -13.40 2.63
N VAL A 40 -11.10 -12.92 2.83
CA VAL A 40 -10.62 -11.67 2.24
C VAL A 40 -9.86 -11.94 0.95
N ASP A 41 -10.27 -11.27 -0.13
CA ASP A 41 -9.54 -11.32 -1.39
C ASP A 41 -8.33 -10.36 -1.40
N ILE A 42 -8.51 -9.13 -0.91
CA ILE A 42 -7.51 -8.04 -0.99
C ILE A 42 -7.42 -7.30 0.34
N CYS A 43 -6.19 -7.07 0.81
CA CYS A 43 -5.90 -6.23 1.96
C CYS A 43 -5.06 -5.01 1.53
N LEU A 44 -5.59 -3.80 1.73
CA LEU A 44 -4.83 -2.56 1.55
C LEU A 44 -4.14 -2.18 2.86
N MET A 45 -2.85 -2.51 2.98
CA MET A 45 -2.09 -2.33 4.21
C MET A 45 -1.41 -0.95 4.25
N SER A 46 -1.83 -0.11 5.20
CA SER A 46 -1.22 1.19 5.46
C SER A 46 -1.11 1.49 6.96
N ALA A 47 -0.67 0.50 7.74
CA ALA A 47 -0.54 0.59 9.20
C ALA A 47 0.92 0.80 9.69
N GLY A 48 1.83 1.10 8.78
CA GLY A 48 3.27 1.27 9.06
C GLY A 48 4.08 -0.02 8.99
N GLY A 49 5.40 0.12 8.91
CA GLY A 49 6.30 -0.98 8.58
C GLY A 49 6.38 -2.09 9.64
N ALA A 50 6.30 -1.75 10.93
CA ALA A 50 6.33 -2.75 11.99
C ALA A 50 5.08 -3.66 11.95
N VAL A 51 3.90 -3.06 11.83
CA VAL A 51 2.63 -3.79 11.71
C VAL A 51 2.61 -4.63 10.44
N SER A 52 3.07 -4.08 9.31
CA SER A 52 3.13 -4.83 8.05
C SER A 52 4.04 -6.05 8.12
N LYS A 53 5.23 -5.93 8.74
CA LYS A 53 6.14 -7.08 8.92
C LYS A 53 5.49 -8.21 9.71
N GLU A 54 4.64 -7.88 10.67
CA GLU A 54 3.94 -8.88 11.48
C GLU A 54 2.71 -9.45 10.76
N TRP A 55 1.89 -8.60 10.16
CA TRP A 55 0.55 -8.97 9.71
C TRP A 55 0.48 -9.35 8.24
N SER A 56 1.23 -8.70 7.35
CA SER A 56 1.19 -8.98 5.91
C SER A 56 1.48 -10.45 5.58
N PRO A 57 2.44 -11.15 6.23
CA PRO A 57 2.66 -12.57 6.00
C PRO A 57 1.50 -13.45 6.48
N LYS A 58 0.88 -13.09 7.62
CA LYS A 58 -0.28 -13.83 8.18
C LYS A 58 -1.50 -13.70 7.27
N ILE A 59 -1.77 -12.48 6.81
CA ILE A 59 -2.87 -12.16 5.89
C ILE A 59 -2.63 -12.84 4.54
N GLY A 60 -1.42 -12.74 3.99
CA GLY A 60 -1.03 -13.40 2.76
C GLY A 60 -1.18 -14.93 2.82
N ALA A 61 -0.81 -15.54 3.95
CA ALA A 61 -0.96 -16.97 4.19
C ALA A 61 -2.43 -17.41 4.35
N ALA A 62 -3.34 -16.49 4.72
CA ALA A 62 -4.78 -16.75 4.79
C ALA A 62 -5.47 -16.73 3.41
N GLY A 63 -4.77 -16.28 2.36
CA GLY A 63 -5.24 -16.29 0.97
C GLY A 63 -5.42 -14.91 0.35
N ALA A 64 -5.48 -13.86 1.17
CA ALA A 64 -5.63 -12.48 0.71
C ALA A 64 -4.38 -11.95 0.03
N VAL A 65 -4.54 -11.17 -1.04
CA VAL A 65 -3.44 -10.39 -1.64
C VAL A 65 -3.25 -9.10 -0.85
N VAL A 66 -2.11 -8.96 -0.19
CA VAL A 66 -1.74 -7.75 0.55
C VAL A 66 -1.08 -6.74 -0.38
N ILE A 67 -1.63 -5.53 -0.47
CA ILE A 67 -1.00 -4.39 -1.15
C ILE A 67 -0.49 -3.44 -0.07
N ASP A 68 0.82 -3.39 0.12
CA ASP A 68 1.46 -2.74 1.27
C ASP A 68 2.08 -1.38 0.94
N ASN A 69 1.61 -0.33 1.61
CA ASN A 69 2.09 1.05 1.45
C ASN A 69 3.31 1.41 2.31
N SER A 70 3.82 0.46 3.11
CA SER A 70 4.99 0.70 3.94
C SER A 70 6.30 0.47 3.16
N SER A 71 7.44 0.74 3.81
CA SER A 71 8.75 0.39 3.27
C SER A 71 9.14 -1.07 3.53
N ALA A 72 8.34 -1.85 4.27
CA ALA A 72 8.73 -3.15 4.82
C ALA A 72 9.17 -4.15 3.74
N TRP A 73 8.50 -4.17 2.59
CA TRP A 73 8.65 -5.21 1.58
C TRP A 73 9.31 -4.73 0.28
N ARG A 74 9.66 -3.45 0.17
CA ARG A 74 10.13 -2.84 -1.10
C ARG A 74 11.42 -3.43 -1.65
N MET A 75 12.24 -4.03 -0.77
CA MET A 75 13.54 -4.62 -1.13
C MET A 75 13.53 -6.15 -1.05
N ASP A 76 12.39 -6.76 -0.76
CA ASP A 76 12.27 -8.22 -0.66
C ASP A 76 12.22 -8.83 -2.07
N PRO A 77 13.14 -9.76 -2.41
CA PRO A 77 13.22 -10.32 -3.77
C PRO A 77 12.00 -11.18 -4.16
N ASP A 78 11.19 -11.59 -3.19
CA ASP A 78 9.97 -12.37 -3.41
C ASP A 78 8.70 -11.51 -3.40
N VAL A 79 8.83 -10.18 -3.26
CA VAL A 79 7.71 -9.25 -3.28
C VAL A 79 7.88 -8.26 -4.45
N PRO A 80 6.95 -8.21 -5.42
CA PRO A 80 7.03 -7.24 -6.49
C PRO A 80 6.75 -5.81 -5.98
N LEU A 81 7.59 -4.86 -6.40
CA LEU A 81 7.40 -3.42 -6.20
C LEU A 81 6.72 -2.81 -7.42
N ILE A 82 5.46 -2.38 -7.29
CA ILE A 82 4.60 -2.08 -8.44
C ILE A 82 4.23 -0.61 -8.55
N VAL A 83 4.41 -0.06 -9.75
CA VAL A 83 3.73 1.12 -10.27
C VAL A 83 2.95 0.67 -11.51
N PRO A 84 1.61 0.66 -11.49
CA PRO A 84 0.81 0.08 -12.57
C PRO A 84 1.16 0.61 -13.97
N GLU A 85 1.42 1.90 -14.10
CA GLU A 85 1.76 2.56 -15.38
C GLU A 85 3.17 2.25 -15.89
N VAL A 86 3.99 1.56 -15.07
CA VAL A 86 5.41 1.31 -15.35
C VAL A 86 5.72 -0.17 -15.50
N ASN A 87 5.21 -1.01 -14.60
CA ASN A 87 5.58 -2.42 -14.52
C ASN A 87 4.43 -3.33 -14.06
N ALA A 88 3.19 -3.08 -14.51
CA ALA A 88 2.01 -3.89 -14.14
C ALA A 88 2.21 -5.40 -14.28
N ASP A 89 2.89 -5.87 -15.33
CA ASP A 89 3.11 -7.31 -15.57
C ASP A 89 3.88 -8.00 -14.43
N ALA A 90 4.74 -7.26 -13.72
CA ALA A 90 5.50 -7.80 -12.59
C ALA A 90 4.59 -8.15 -11.40
N ALA A 91 3.35 -7.66 -11.36
CA ALA A 91 2.40 -7.97 -10.31
C ALA A 91 2.17 -9.49 -10.23
N ALA A 92 2.21 -10.23 -11.35
CA ALA A 92 2.05 -11.69 -11.36
C ALA A 92 3.04 -12.44 -10.44
N GLY A 93 4.16 -11.81 -10.05
CA GLY A 93 5.13 -12.34 -9.09
C GLY A 93 4.68 -12.33 -7.62
N PHE A 94 3.52 -11.75 -7.28
CA PHE A 94 3.04 -11.61 -5.89
C PHE A 94 2.84 -12.96 -5.17
N THR A 95 2.62 -14.03 -5.94
CA THR A 95 2.14 -15.34 -5.48
C THR A 95 3.07 -16.05 -4.50
N LYS A 96 4.34 -15.66 -4.42
CA LYS A 96 5.29 -16.25 -3.47
C LYS A 96 4.96 -15.93 -2.01
N LYS A 97 4.47 -14.73 -1.74
CA LYS A 97 4.13 -14.26 -0.38
C LYS A 97 2.70 -13.75 -0.24
N ASN A 98 1.96 -13.65 -1.35
CA ASN A 98 0.69 -12.92 -1.45
C ASN A 98 0.82 -11.46 -1.01
N ILE A 99 1.95 -10.83 -1.34
CA ILE A 99 2.24 -9.43 -1.01
C ILE A 99 2.69 -8.72 -2.29
N ILE A 100 2.21 -7.49 -2.47
CA ILE A 100 2.68 -6.50 -3.45
C ILE A 100 3.13 -5.28 -2.66
N ALA A 101 4.34 -4.81 -2.90
CA ALA A 101 4.85 -3.59 -2.29
C ALA A 101 4.45 -2.37 -3.14
N ASN A 102 3.93 -1.34 -2.49
CA ASN A 102 3.78 -0.01 -3.07
C ASN A 102 5.08 0.79 -2.85
N PRO A 103 5.55 1.52 -3.87
CA PRO A 103 6.77 2.34 -3.78
C PRO A 103 6.65 3.52 -2.82
N ASN A 104 7.78 4.19 -2.61
CA ASN A 104 7.78 5.51 -1.99
C ASN A 104 6.98 6.50 -2.85
N CYS A 105 6.23 7.40 -2.21
CA CYS A 105 5.38 8.38 -2.89
C CYS A 105 6.13 9.25 -3.90
N SER A 106 7.35 9.73 -3.58
CA SER A 106 8.15 10.54 -4.50
C SER A 106 8.64 9.72 -5.69
N THR A 107 8.99 8.46 -5.47
CA THR A 107 9.42 7.55 -6.53
C THR A 107 8.27 7.21 -7.46
N ALA A 108 7.10 6.86 -6.92
CA ALA A 108 5.90 6.51 -7.69
C ALA A 108 5.58 7.60 -8.72
N GLN A 109 5.47 8.84 -8.25
CA GLN A 109 5.17 10.01 -9.10
C GLN A 109 6.26 10.25 -10.13
N LEU A 110 7.53 10.14 -9.73
CA LEU A 110 8.66 10.36 -10.62
C LEU A 110 8.70 9.33 -11.76
N VAL A 111 8.56 8.03 -11.46
CA VAL A 111 8.74 6.98 -12.47
C VAL A 111 7.60 6.95 -13.50
N VAL A 112 6.39 7.38 -13.14
CA VAL A 112 5.30 7.56 -14.12
C VAL A 112 5.70 8.60 -15.17
N ALA A 113 6.28 9.73 -14.74
CA ALA A 113 6.76 10.75 -15.66
C ALA A 113 7.98 10.30 -16.47
N LEU A 114 8.88 9.53 -15.86
CA LEU A 114 10.12 9.08 -16.51
C LEU A 114 9.94 7.88 -17.45
N LYS A 115 8.95 7.01 -17.23
CA LYS A 115 8.77 5.78 -18.02
C LYS A 115 8.67 6.02 -19.54
N PRO A 116 7.80 6.90 -20.05
CA PRO A 116 7.74 7.14 -21.50
C PRO A 116 9.05 7.72 -22.06
N LEU A 117 9.76 8.53 -21.28
CA LEU A 117 11.08 9.05 -21.67
C LEU A 117 12.13 7.94 -21.73
N HIS A 118 12.15 7.07 -20.72
CA HIS A 118 13.06 5.93 -20.63
C HIS A 118 12.85 4.94 -21.78
N ASP A 119 11.59 4.66 -22.14
CA ASP A 119 11.26 3.76 -23.25
C ASP A 119 11.69 4.32 -24.60
N LYS A 120 11.54 5.65 -24.78
CA LYS A 120 11.94 6.32 -26.03
C LYS A 120 13.45 6.53 -26.13
N ALA A 121 14.10 6.83 -25.01
CA ALA A 121 15.52 7.10 -24.89
C ALA A 121 16.00 6.66 -23.51
N THR A 122 16.66 5.50 -23.45
CA THR A 122 17.08 4.86 -22.19
C THR A 122 17.84 5.83 -21.29
N ILE A 123 17.17 6.28 -20.23
CA ILE A 123 17.75 7.17 -19.22
C ILE A 123 18.93 6.45 -18.55
N LYS A 124 20.08 7.14 -18.47
CA LYS A 124 21.30 6.62 -17.81
C LYS A 124 21.54 7.22 -16.43
N ARG A 125 21.02 8.41 -16.16
CA ARG A 125 21.17 9.13 -14.90
C ARG A 125 20.03 10.11 -14.71
N VAL A 126 19.57 10.23 -13.47
CA VAL A 126 18.64 11.28 -13.02
C VAL A 126 19.29 12.02 -11.86
N VAL A 127 19.16 13.34 -11.83
CA VAL A 127 19.49 14.17 -10.67
C VAL A 127 18.19 14.83 -10.24
N VAL A 128 17.80 14.63 -8.97
CA VAL A 128 16.48 15.04 -8.47
C VAL A 128 16.65 15.90 -7.23
N SER A 129 15.98 17.05 -7.20
CA SER A 129 15.73 17.85 -6.00
C SER A 129 14.23 17.79 -5.72
N THR A 130 13.84 17.37 -4.51
CA THR A 130 12.43 17.22 -4.14
C THR A 130 11.98 18.36 -3.26
N TYR A 131 10.71 18.74 -3.40
CA TYR A 131 10.04 19.75 -2.58
C TYR A 131 8.77 19.09 -2.04
N GLN A 132 8.92 18.30 -0.99
CA GLN A 132 7.86 17.44 -0.49
C GLN A 132 6.92 18.20 0.46
N SER A 133 5.62 17.93 0.34
CA SER A 133 4.62 18.37 1.29
C SER A 133 4.78 17.68 2.64
N VAL A 134 4.39 18.36 3.73
CA VAL A 134 4.36 17.81 5.10
C VAL A 134 3.39 16.64 5.25
N SER A 135 2.44 16.46 4.32
CA SER A 135 1.50 15.32 4.31
C SER A 135 2.18 13.94 4.35
N GLY A 136 3.42 13.83 3.85
CA GLY A 136 4.21 12.60 3.95
C GLY A 136 4.61 12.21 5.37
N ALA A 137 4.63 13.17 6.31
CA ALA A 137 4.91 12.94 7.72
C ALA A 137 3.65 12.56 8.54
N GLY A 138 2.49 12.50 7.88
CA GLY A 138 1.22 12.07 8.49
C GLY A 138 0.40 13.24 9.05
N LYS A 139 -0.73 12.89 9.67
CA LYS A 139 -1.74 13.86 10.08
C LYS A 139 -1.23 14.85 11.12
N GLU A 140 -0.55 14.39 12.17
CA GLU A 140 -0.07 15.27 13.25
C GLU A 140 0.87 16.36 12.73
N ALA A 141 1.76 16.01 11.78
CA ALA A 141 2.65 16.98 11.15
C ALA A 141 1.92 17.96 10.21
N MET A 142 0.82 17.53 9.59
CA MET A 142 -0.06 18.46 8.85
C MET A 142 -0.80 19.41 9.79
N ASP A 143 -1.27 18.92 10.92
CA ASP A 143 -1.99 19.71 11.92
C ASP A 143 -1.06 20.71 12.64
N GLU A 144 0.27 20.45 12.66
CA GLU A 144 1.30 21.33 13.24
C GLU A 144 1.71 22.51 12.33
N LEU A 145 1.68 22.34 11.00
CA LEU A 145 2.12 23.33 10.01
C LEU A 145 1.11 24.47 9.79
#